data_AF-A0A1A2SXD3-F1
#
_entry.id   AF-A0A1A2SXD3-F1
#
_cell.length_a   1.000
_cell.length_b   1.000
_cell.length_c   1.000
_cell.angle_alpha   90.00
_cell.angle_beta   90.00
_cell.angle_gamma   90.00
#
_symmetry.space_group_name_H-M   'P 1'
#
loop_
_entity.id
_entity.type
_entity.pdbx_description
1 polymer ?
#
loop_
_entity_poly.entity_id
_entity_poly.type
_entity_poly.pdbx_seq_one_letter_code
_entity_poly.pdbx_strand_id
1 'polypeptide(L)'
;MSGDPYLGYRGDDAKTPFGKYFNPEMASLPTHVVEALQHGPQGAMALVAFEEAASVADEGYQQTENGYGVLDDGGYHVSVRTDMPGVTPAMWSWWFGWHGCDSRRYKLWHPRAHLRAAWKGQANNGQDDEAAGRRGAARYIGRWSLISEYIGSAMLNGAIQFIDPANLGCPPDSDAAVAICARLGSSDVPVDVGWFIHHVRETPNGAEMRSRFWMGGRHIAVRRVPGVASRAVRPIAARVLGDPASSARNLMVHCAQEMNHLAGFLPELYEAFGSE
;
A
#
# COMPACT_ATOMS: atom_id res chain seq x y z
N MET A 1 -20.91 8.41 16.12
CA MET A 1 -20.12 8.07 17.32
C MET A 1 -18.94 7.23 16.84
N SER A 2 -17.83 7.84 16.43
CA SER A 2 -16.64 7.09 16.03
C SER A 2 -15.92 6.63 17.30
N GLY A 3 -16.20 5.40 17.72
CA GLY A 3 -15.43 4.77 18.80
C GLY A 3 -13.96 4.61 18.39
N ASP A 4 -13.12 4.30 19.38
CA ASP A 4 -11.70 4.07 19.15
C ASP A 4 -11.47 2.99 18.08
N PRO A 5 -10.44 3.14 17.22
CA PRO A 5 -10.12 2.15 16.20
C PRO A 5 -9.85 0.79 16.86
N TYR A 6 -10.34 -0.27 16.23
CA TYR A 6 -10.23 -1.63 16.75
C TYR A 6 -9.92 -2.65 15.68
N LEU A 7 -9.25 -3.73 16.11
CA LEU A 7 -8.83 -4.81 15.23
C LEU A 7 -9.96 -5.82 14.98
N GLY A 8 -10.00 -6.34 13.76
CA GLY A 8 -10.95 -7.34 13.29
C GLY A 8 -12.38 -6.85 13.23
N TYR A 9 -13.30 -7.78 12.96
CA TYR A 9 -14.74 -7.55 13.00
C TYR A 9 -15.28 -7.74 14.42
N ARG A 10 -16.19 -6.86 14.84
CA ARG A 10 -16.91 -6.95 16.12
C ARG A 10 -18.39 -6.62 15.93
N GLY A 11 -19.24 -7.18 16.79
CA GLY A 11 -20.68 -6.90 16.79
C GLY A 11 -21.30 -7.10 15.41
N ASP A 12 -21.80 -6.01 14.82
CA ASP A 12 -22.52 -6.02 13.55
C ASP A 12 -21.63 -5.79 12.31
N ASP A 13 -20.30 -5.75 12.45
CA ASP A 13 -19.38 -5.55 11.31
C ASP A 13 -19.58 -6.59 10.19
N ALA A 14 -19.85 -7.84 10.59
CA ALA A 14 -20.13 -8.94 9.67
C ALA A 14 -21.51 -8.83 9.00
N LYS A 15 -22.42 -7.98 9.49
CA LYS A 15 -23.76 -7.77 8.91
C LYS A 15 -23.71 -6.83 7.72
N THR A 16 -22.88 -7.17 6.75
CA THR A 16 -22.73 -6.49 5.46
C THR A 16 -22.75 -7.52 4.33
N PRO A 17 -23.12 -7.14 3.09
CA PRO A 17 -23.10 -8.08 1.96
C PRO A 17 -21.73 -8.74 1.74
N PHE A 18 -20.63 -8.01 2.02
CA PHE A 18 -19.25 -8.50 1.90
C PHE A 18 -18.71 -9.10 3.20
N GLY A 19 -19.50 -9.16 4.28
CA GLY A 19 -19.02 -9.59 5.60
C GLY A 19 -18.51 -11.03 5.62
N LYS A 20 -19.06 -11.88 4.74
CA LYS A 20 -18.65 -13.29 4.57
C LYS A 20 -17.20 -13.48 4.08
N TYR A 21 -16.58 -12.44 3.49
CA TYR A 21 -15.19 -12.51 3.01
C TYR A 21 -14.17 -12.23 4.12
N PHE A 22 -14.60 -11.83 5.32
CA PHE A 22 -13.68 -11.62 6.44
C PHE A 22 -13.19 -12.96 6.99
N ASN A 23 -11.90 -13.22 6.87
CA ASN A 23 -11.24 -14.39 7.44
C ASN A 23 -10.05 -13.96 8.32
N PRO A 24 -10.10 -14.11 9.66
CA PRO A 24 -8.99 -13.70 10.52
C PRO A 24 -7.74 -14.59 10.39
N GLU A 25 -7.87 -15.76 9.78
CA GLU A 25 -6.77 -16.69 9.52
C GLU A 25 -6.10 -16.34 8.20
N MET A 26 -4.91 -15.74 8.29
CA MET A 26 -4.10 -15.42 7.13
C MET A 26 -3.20 -16.61 6.76
N ALA A 27 -3.00 -16.82 5.46
CA ALA A 27 -2.05 -17.82 4.98
C ALA A 27 -0.62 -17.54 5.47
N SER A 28 0.23 -18.57 5.44
CA SER A 28 1.66 -18.38 5.68
C SER A 28 2.28 -17.43 4.65
N LEU A 29 3.39 -16.78 5.02
CA LEU A 29 4.13 -15.96 4.07
C LEU A 29 4.60 -16.80 2.88
N PRO A 30 4.56 -16.27 1.65
CA PRO A 30 5.15 -16.95 0.49
C PRO A 30 6.63 -17.27 0.71
N THR A 31 7.08 -18.42 0.20
CA THR A 31 8.45 -18.92 0.43
C THR A 31 9.53 -17.92 0.01
N HIS A 32 9.38 -17.26 -1.13
CA HIS A 32 10.36 -16.27 -1.61
C HIS A 32 10.48 -15.04 -0.69
N VAL A 33 9.41 -14.71 0.06
CA VAL A 33 9.45 -13.65 1.08
C VAL A 33 10.18 -14.15 2.33
N VAL A 34 9.92 -15.39 2.75
CA VAL A 34 10.61 -16.01 3.89
C VAL A 34 12.12 -16.08 3.64
N GLU A 35 12.53 -16.52 2.45
CA GLU A 35 13.93 -16.56 2.04
C GLU A 35 14.58 -15.17 2.03
N ALA A 36 13.90 -14.16 1.47
CA ALA A 36 14.40 -12.79 1.48
C ALA A 36 14.54 -12.21 2.91
N LEU A 37 13.62 -12.56 3.83
CA LEU A 37 13.74 -12.19 5.24
C LEU A 37 14.90 -12.91 5.95
N GLN A 38 15.23 -14.14 5.53
CA GLN A 38 16.38 -14.90 6.05
C GLN A 38 17.72 -14.38 5.52
N HIS A 39 17.76 -13.89 4.28
CA HIS A 39 18.93 -13.21 3.73
C HIS A 39 19.24 -11.89 4.46
N GLY A 40 18.21 -11.22 4.98
CA GLY A 40 18.34 -9.97 5.72
C GLY A 40 18.56 -8.75 4.81
N PRO A 41 18.98 -7.60 5.40
CA PRO A 41 19.13 -6.34 4.67
C PRO A 41 20.16 -6.45 3.54
N GLN A 42 19.81 -5.93 2.36
CA GLN A 42 20.68 -5.82 1.21
C GLN A 42 21.41 -4.46 1.20
N GLY A 43 22.59 -4.41 0.58
CA GLY A 43 23.32 -3.15 0.37
C GLY A 43 22.61 -2.22 -0.62
N ALA A 44 22.74 -0.91 -0.44
CA ALA A 44 22.01 0.10 -1.22
C ALA A 44 22.16 -0.05 -2.75
N MET A 45 23.34 -0.46 -3.24
CA MET A 45 23.58 -0.68 -4.68
C MET A 45 22.77 -1.84 -5.29
N ALA A 46 22.24 -2.75 -4.47
CA ALA A 46 21.38 -3.84 -4.93
C ALA A 46 19.90 -3.44 -5.00
N LEU A 47 19.55 -2.24 -4.50
CA LEU A 47 18.18 -1.75 -4.38
C LEU A 47 17.89 -0.74 -5.49
N VAL A 48 16.65 -0.70 -5.96
CA VAL A 48 16.24 0.19 -7.06
C VAL A 48 16.22 1.63 -6.56
N ALA A 49 16.90 2.52 -7.27
CA ALA A 49 16.84 3.95 -6.98
C ALA A 49 15.46 4.52 -7.32
N PHE A 50 14.99 5.53 -6.59
CA PHE A 50 13.69 6.15 -6.87
C PHE A 50 13.63 6.83 -8.24
N GLU A 51 14.75 7.32 -8.75
CA GLU A 51 14.87 7.87 -10.12
C GLU A 51 14.54 6.82 -11.19
N GLU A 52 14.71 5.54 -10.86
CA GLU A 52 14.43 4.40 -11.73
C GLU A 52 13.13 3.69 -11.30
N ALA A 53 12.27 4.35 -10.53
CA ALA A 53 11.07 3.73 -9.96
C ALA A 53 10.18 3.05 -11.02
N ALA A 54 10.06 3.66 -12.20
CA ALA A 54 9.29 3.13 -13.33
C ALA A 54 9.83 1.80 -13.90
N SER A 55 11.10 1.45 -13.66
CA SER A 55 11.69 0.18 -14.13
C SER A 55 11.03 -1.06 -13.52
N VAL A 56 10.17 -0.90 -12.50
CA VAL A 56 9.30 -1.97 -12.01
C VAL A 56 8.27 -2.43 -13.06
N ALA A 57 8.05 -1.64 -14.11
CA ALA A 57 7.21 -2.02 -15.25
C ALA A 57 7.98 -2.78 -16.34
N ASP A 58 9.32 -2.76 -16.32
CA ASP A 58 10.14 -3.40 -17.35
C ASP A 58 9.97 -4.93 -17.35
N GLU A 59 10.27 -5.53 -18.51
CA GLU A 59 10.28 -6.98 -18.68
C GLU A 59 11.26 -7.66 -17.71
N GLY A 60 10.91 -8.88 -17.29
CA GLY A 60 11.72 -9.65 -16.34
C GLY A 60 11.63 -9.12 -14.92
N TYR A 61 12.70 -9.36 -14.14
CA TYR A 61 12.77 -9.09 -12.70
C TYR A 61 14.00 -8.27 -12.37
N GLN A 62 13.89 -7.43 -11.33
CA GLN A 62 15.01 -6.62 -10.86
C GLN A 62 15.96 -7.49 -10.00
N GLN A 63 17.21 -7.04 -9.85
CA GLN A 63 18.22 -7.73 -9.04
C GLN A 63 17.70 -8.09 -7.64
N THR A 64 17.02 -7.14 -6.98
CA THR A 64 16.31 -7.39 -5.72
C THR A 64 14.80 -7.31 -5.97
N GLU A 65 14.22 -8.38 -6.50
CA GLU A 65 12.77 -8.47 -6.66
C GLU A 65 12.04 -8.67 -5.32
N ASN A 66 12.69 -9.31 -4.36
CA ASN A 66 12.22 -9.54 -2.99
C ASN A 66 13.35 -9.23 -2.01
N GLY A 67 13.18 -8.22 -1.17
CA GLY A 67 14.18 -7.83 -0.19
C GLY A 67 13.99 -6.40 0.30
N TYR A 68 14.86 -5.99 1.20
CA TYR A 68 14.84 -4.66 1.78
C TYR A 68 16.24 -4.23 2.19
N GLY A 69 16.44 -2.94 2.41
CA GLY A 69 17.70 -2.42 2.92
C GLY A 69 17.66 -0.94 3.25
N VAL A 70 18.71 -0.47 3.93
CA VAL A 70 18.87 0.92 4.34
C VAL A 70 19.74 1.64 3.31
N LEU A 71 19.35 2.86 2.96
CA LEU A 71 20.02 3.72 2.00
C LEU A 71 21.03 4.64 2.70
N ASP A 72 21.97 5.19 1.94
CA ASP A 72 23.06 6.03 2.48
C ASP A 72 22.58 7.30 3.20
N ASP A 73 21.37 7.78 2.86
CA ASP A 73 20.75 8.95 3.49
C ASP A 73 19.90 8.61 4.73
N GLY A 74 19.95 7.37 5.21
CA GLY A 74 19.17 6.85 6.32
C GLY A 74 17.71 6.54 5.99
N GLY A 75 17.31 6.67 4.72
CA GLY A 75 16.07 6.09 4.21
C GLY A 75 16.16 4.57 4.08
N TYR A 76 15.08 3.94 3.63
CA TYR A 76 15.07 2.52 3.33
C TYR A 76 14.22 2.22 2.11
N HIS A 77 14.54 1.10 1.47
CA HIS A 77 13.81 0.57 0.32
C HIS A 77 13.29 -0.84 0.62
N VAL A 78 12.10 -1.15 0.10
CA VAL A 78 11.46 -2.47 0.20
C VAL A 78 10.97 -2.88 -1.18
N SER A 79 11.27 -4.11 -1.57
CA SER A 79 10.79 -4.78 -2.77
C SER A 79 10.10 -6.09 -2.40
N VAL A 80 8.87 -6.28 -2.86
CA VAL A 80 8.11 -7.53 -2.64
C VAL A 80 7.33 -7.88 -3.89
N ARG A 81 7.45 -9.12 -4.34
CA ARG A 81 6.57 -9.73 -5.34
C ARG A 81 5.47 -10.51 -4.65
N THR A 82 4.24 -10.39 -5.14
CA THR A 82 3.11 -11.23 -4.75
C THR A 82 2.56 -11.93 -5.98
N ASP A 83 2.48 -13.25 -5.93
CA ASP A 83 1.88 -14.07 -6.99
C ASP A 83 0.38 -14.19 -6.72
N MET A 84 -0.47 -13.93 -7.72
CA MET A 84 -1.92 -13.75 -7.52
C MET A 84 -2.71 -14.55 -8.57
N PRO A 85 -2.88 -15.88 -8.36
CA PRO A 85 -3.60 -16.74 -9.29
C PRO A 85 -5.06 -16.30 -9.46
N GLY A 86 -5.56 -16.31 -10.70
CA GLY A 86 -6.93 -15.94 -11.04
C GLY A 86 -7.27 -14.44 -10.90
N VAL A 87 -6.32 -13.62 -10.45
CA VAL A 87 -6.49 -12.16 -10.34
C VAL A 87 -6.12 -11.48 -11.65
N THR A 88 -6.87 -10.45 -12.03
CA THR A 88 -6.53 -9.55 -13.15
C THR A 88 -6.09 -8.17 -12.66
N PRO A 89 -5.32 -7.40 -13.44
CA PRO A 89 -4.94 -6.01 -13.10
C PRO A 89 -6.15 -5.12 -12.77
N ALA A 90 -7.26 -5.28 -13.51
CA ALA A 90 -8.49 -4.51 -13.30
C ALA A 90 -9.12 -4.73 -11.91
N MET A 91 -9.02 -5.95 -11.35
CA MET A 91 -9.53 -6.24 -10.01
C MET A 91 -8.81 -5.43 -8.93
N TRP A 92 -7.50 -5.25 -9.07
CA TRP A 92 -6.71 -4.43 -8.14
C TRP A 92 -7.02 -2.94 -8.29
N SER A 93 -7.13 -2.44 -9.52
CA SER A 93 -7.55 -1.05 -9.75
C SER A 93 -8.91 -0.75 -9.11
N TRP A 94 -9.87 -1.68 -9.24
CA TRP A 94 -11.16 -1.58 -8.58
C TRP A 94 -11.03 -1.57 -7.05
N TRP A 95 -10.26 -2.52 -6.49
CA TRP A 95 -10.11 -2.68 -5.05
C TRP A 95 -9.68 -1.37 -4.37
N PHE A 96 -8.63 -0.73 -4.87
CA PHE A 96 -8.09 0.53 -4.33
C PHE A 96 -9.10 1.68 -4.31
N GLY A 97 -10.08 1.66 -5.20
CA GLY A 97 -11.21 2.59 -5.17
C GLY A 97 -12.32 2.18 -4.20
N TRP A 98 -12.63 0.88 -4.15
CA TRP A 98 -13.80 0.32 -3.46
C TRP A 98 -13.63 0.23 -1.94
N HIS A 99 -12.43 -0.09 -1.45
CA HIS A 99 -12.20 -0.31 -0.01
C HIS A 99 -12.12 1.01 0.79
N GLY A 100 -11.72 2.12 0.16
CA GLY A 100 -11.27 3.33 0.87
C GLY A 100 -12.36 4.09 1.63
N CYS A 101 -13.64 3.81 1.38
CA CYS A 101 -14.77 4.48 2.02
C CYS A 101 -15.35 3.72 3.23
N ASP A 102 -14.93 2.48 3.51
CA ASP A 102 -15.49 1.68 4.61
C ASP A 102 -14.39 0.90 5.33
N SER A 103 -14.23 1.17 6.63
CA SER A 103 -13.22 0.51 7.46
C SER A 103 -13.42 -1.00 7.57
N ARG A 104 -14.65 -1.50 7.41
CA ARG A 104 -14.91 -2.96 7.37
C ARG A 104 -14.34 -3.57 6.09
N ARG A 105 -14.47 -2.90 4.94
CA ARG A 105 -13.82 -3.32 3.68
C ARG A 105 -12.30 -3.33 3.85
N TYR A 106 -11.72 -2.27 4.41
CA TYR A 106 -10.27 -2.20 4.65
C TYR A 106 -9.74 -3.35 5.52
N LYS A 107 -10.51 -3.77 6.52
CA LYS A 107 -10.19 -4.90 7.40
C LYS A 107 -10.19 -6.27 6.71
N LEU A 108 -10.90 -6.44 5.59
CA LEU A 108 -10.83 -7.67 4.79
C LEU A 108 -9.40 -7.94 4.31
N TRP A 109 -8.67 -6.87 3.98
CA TRP A 109 -7.35 -6.95 3.37
C TRP A 109 -6.26 -7.44 4.34
N HIS A 110 -6.27 -6.91 5.56
CA HIS A 110 -5.36 -7.34 6.61
C HIS A 110 -6.07 -7.41 7.97
N PRO A 111 -6.70 -8.55 8.29
CA PRO A 111 -7.50 -8.75 9.51
C PRO A 111 -6.76 -8.51 10.83
N ARG A 112 -5.43 -8.56 10.77
CA ARG A 112 -4.51 -8.47 11.92
C ARG A 112 -3.81 -7.12 12.05
N ALA A 113 -4.00 -6.19 11.12
CA ALA A 113 -3.33 -4.89 11.14
C ALA A 113 -4.24 -3.70 10.85
N HIS A 114 -5.20 -3.83 9.93
CA HIS A 114 -6.03 -2.72 9.48
C HIS A 114 -7.12 -2.38 10.50
N LEU A 115 -7.22 -1.09 10.85
CA LEU A 115 -8.20 -0.62 11.85
C LEU A 115 -9.23 0.30 11.24
N ARG A 116 -8.78 1.26 10.42
CA ARG A 116 -9.63 2.30 9.84
C ARG A 116 -9.13 2.71 8.47
N ALA A 117 -10.06 2.98 7.57
CA ALA A 117 -9.83 3.73 6.34
C ALA A 117 -11.01 4.67 6.10
N ALA A 118 -10.71 5.87 5.61
CA ALA A 118 -11.67 6.85 5.14
C ALA A 118 -11.04 7.75 4.09
N TRP A 119 -11.81 8.20 3.11
CA TRP A 119 -11.34 9.23 2.19
C TRP A 119 -11.27 10.58 2.91
N LYS A 120 -10.23 11.37 2.62
CA LYS A 120 -10.15 12.74 3.11
C LYS A 120 -11.34 13.54 2.58
N GLY A 121 -12.10 14.17 3.48
CA GLY A 121 -13.32 14.90 3.13
C GLY A 121 -14.60 14.05 3.18
N GLN A 122 -14.50 12.74 3.42
CA GLN A 122 -15.65 11.86 3.61
C GLN A 122 -16.48 12.30 4.82
N ALA A 123 -17.80 12.22 4.69
CA ALA A 123 -18.72 12.54 5.77
C ALA A 123 -18.64 11.47 6.89
N ASN A 124 -18.90 11.90 8.13
CA ASN A 124 -18.82 11.04 9.32
C ASN A 124 -19.82 9.85 9.31
N ASN A 125 -20.82 9.87 8.42
CA ASN A 125 -21.77 8.79 8.21
C ASN A 125 -21.25 7.72 7.22
N GLY A 126 -20.01 7.83 6.74
CA GLY A 126 -19.42 6.93 5.76
C GLY A 126 -19.78 7.26 4.30
N GLN A 127 -20.51 8.34 4.05
CA GLN A 127 -20.86 8.76 2.70
C GLN A 127 -19.68 9.44 2.00
N ASP A 128 -19.41 9.01 0.78
CA ASP A 128 -18.37 9.53 -0.09
C ASP A 128 -19.00 10.21 -1.32
N ASP A 129 -19.31 11.50 -1.19
CA ASP A 129 -19.96 12.27 -2.26
C ASP A 129 -19.08 12.42 -3.51
N GLU A 130 -17.76 12.31 -3.35
CA GLU A 130 -16.83 12.34 -4.47
C GLU A 130 -16.80 11.04 -5.27
N ALA A 131 -17.38 9.93 -4.76
CA ALA A 131 -17.40 8.65 -5.48
C ALA A 131 -18.32 8.67 -6.70
N ALA A 132 -19.31 9.56 -6.74
CA ALA A 132 -20.30 9.62 -7.81
C ALA A 132 -19.63 9.85 -9.19
N GLY A 133 -19.95 8.99 -10.15
CA GLY A 133 -19.41 9.05 -11.52
C GLY A 133 -17.96 8.57 -11.69
N ARG A 134 -17.19 8.37 -10.62
CA ARG A 134 -15.84 7.80 -10.72
C ARG A 134 -15.90 6.30 -11.01
N ARG A 135 -15.02 5.80 -11.88
CA ARG A 135 -14.89 4.40 -12.28
C ARG A 135 -13.41 4.03 -12.42
N GLY A 136 -13.09 2.73 -12.27
CA GLY A 136 -11.70 2.23 -12.34
C GLY A 136 -10.73 3.07 -11.49
N ALA A 137 -9.58 3.40 -12.07
CA ALA A 137 -8.54 4.17 -11.40
C ALA A 137 -8.97 5.58 -10.93
N ALA A 138 -9.96 6.19 -11.60
CA ALA A 138 -10.48 7.50 -11.20
C ALA A 138 -11.14 7.50 -9.80
N ARG A 139 -11.49 6.32 -9.27
CA ARG A 139 -12.02 6.15 -7.91
C ARG A 139 -10.99 6.47 -6.81
N TYR A 140 -9.69 6.39 -7.10
CA TYR A 140 -8.63 6.66 -6.12
C TYR A 140 -7.60 7.70 -6.58
N ILE A 141 -7.28 7.81 -7.88
CA ILE A 141 -6.29 8.79 -8.36
C ILE A 141 -6.68 10.22 -7.96
N GLY A 142 -5.71 10.95 -7.40
CA GLY A 142 -5.88 12.31 -6.88
C GLY A 142 -6.51 12.39 -5.49
N ARG A 143 -6.87 11.25 -4.88
CA ARG A 143 -7.52 11.19 -3.58
C ARG A 143 -6.56 10.79 -2.48
N TRP A 144 -6.96 11.09 -1.24
CA TRP A 144 -6.19 10.79 -0.05
C TRP A 144 -6.95 9.78 0.80
N SER A 145 -6.37 8.60 1.02
CA SER A 145 -6.88 7.65 2.00
C SER A 145 -6.23 7.91 3.35
N LEU A 146 -7.06 8.21 4.35
CA LEU A 146 -6.66 8.41 5.74
C LEU A 146 -6.88 7.10 6.48
N ILE A 147 -5.79 6.48 6.92
CA ILE A 147 -5.80 5.14 7.49
C ILE A 147 -5.24 5.11 8.91
N SER A 148 -5.67 4.12 9.68
CA SER A 148 -5.04 3.72 10.94
C SER A 148 -4.76 2.22 10.88
N GLU A 149 -3.52 1.84 11.12
CA GLU A 149 -3.08 0.45 11.00
C GLU A 149 -1.83 0.14 11.82
N TYR A 150 -1.53 -1.14 11.96
CA TYR A 150 -0.28 -1.63 12.52
C TYR A 150 0.71 -2.04 11.44
N ILE A 151 1.95 -1.53 11.54
CA ILE A 151 3.10 -2.11 10.84
C ILE A 151 4.06 -2.67 11.90
N GLY A 152 4.16 -4.00 11.95
CA GLY A 152 4.74 -4.67 13.11
C GLY A 152 3.93 -4.36 14.36
N SER A 153 4.58 -3.88 15.42
CA SER A 153 3.91 -3.48 16.68
C SER A 153 3.58 -1.98 16.76
N ALA A 154 3.91 -1.20 15.73
CA ALA A 154 3.68 0.24 15.72
C ALA A 154 2.33 0.55 15.09
N MET A 155 1.43 1.20 15.85
CA MET A 155 0.23 1.81 15.28
C MET A 155 0.62 3.13 14.60
N LEU A 156 0.20 3.32 13.36
CA LEU A 156 0.41 4.55 12.60
C LEU A 156 -0.90 5.08 12.05
N ASN A 157 -0.97 6.41 11.90
CA ASN A 157 -2.01 7.08 11.14
C ASN A 157 -1.43 7.64 9.84
N GLY A 158 -1.83 7.04 8.73
CA GLY A 158 -1.30 7.29 7.40
C GLY A 158 -2.20 8.22 6.59
N ALA A 159 -1.58 9.03 5.74
CA ALA A 159 -2.22 9.72 4.64
C ALA A 159 -1.58 9.23 3.34
N ILE A 160 -2.28 8.33 2.64
CA ILE A 160 -1.89 7.79 1.35
C ILE A 160 -2.47 8.67 0.25
N GLN A 161 -1.63 9.36 -0.51
CA GLN A 161 -2.05 10.31 -1.55
C GLN A 161 -1.80 9.67 -2.91
N PHE A 162 -2.86 9.15 -3.51
CA PHE A 162 -2.75 8.49 -4.81
C PHE A 162 -2.52 9.51 -5.92
N ILE A 163 -1.58 9.19 -6.81
CA ILE A 163 -1.19 10.05 -7.93
C ILE A 163 -1.31 9.29 -9.24
N ASP A 164 -1.39 10.03 -10.33
CA ASP A 164 -1.27 9.45 -11.68
C ASP A 164 0.11 8.77 -11.82
N PRO A 165 0.19 7.49 -12.24
CA PRO A 165 1.44 6.77 -12.44
C PRO A 165 2.44 7.47 -13.38
N ALA A 166 1.95 8.26 -14.34
CA ALA A 166 2.80 9.03 -15.24
C ALA A 166 3.70 10.03 -14.50
N ASN A 167 3.30 10.49 -13.29
CA ASN A 167 4.12 11.37 -12.47
C ASN A 167 5.38 10.68 -11.91
N LEU A 168 5.41 9.35 -11.88
CA LEU A 168 6.59 8.55 -11.51
C LEU A 168 7.25 7.91 -12.73
N GLY A 169 6.81 8.25 -13.95
CA GLY A 169 7.34 7.71 -15.20
C GLY A 169 6.83 6.31 -15.57
N CYS A 170 5.84 5.77 -14.86
CA CYS A 170 5.24 4.48 -15.22
C CYS A 170 4.54 4.56 -16.58
N PRO A 171 4.49 3.45 -17.34
CA PRO A 171 3.72 3.38 -18.57
C PRO A 171 2.21 3.55 -18.29
N PRO A 172 1.41 3.93 -19.31
CA PRO A 172 -0.04 3.95 -19.18
C PRO A 172 -0.60 2.57 -18.83
N ASP A 173 -1.67 2.57 -18.02
CA ASP A 173 -2.43 1.36 -17.70
C ASP A 173 -3.00 0.70 -18.98
N SER A 174 -3.12 -0.62 -18.94
CA SER A 174 -3.73 -1.47 -19.96
C SER A 174 -4.48 -2.64 -19.30
N ASP A 175 -5.19 -3.44 -20.10
CA ASP A 175 -5.85 -4.65 -19.59
C ASP A 175 -4.86 -5.64 -18.95
N ALA A 176 -3.62 -5.66 -19.45
CA ALA A 176 -2.56 -6.57 -19.02
C ALA A 176 -1.69 -6.01 -17.88
N ALA A 177 -1.75 -4.70 -17.58
CA ALA A 177 -0.96 -4.11 -16.50
C ALA A 177 -1.52 -2.80 -15.98
N VAL A 178 -1.47 -2.60 -14.66
CA VAL A 178 -1.81 -1.32 -14.00
C VAL A 178 -0.76 -0.93 -12.97
N ALA A 179 -0.54 0.36 -12.78
CA ALA A 179 0.31 0.90 -11.72
C ALA A 179 -0.52 1.67 -10.69
N ILE A 180 -0.37 1.32 -9.41
CA ILE A 180 -0.92 2.10 -8.29
C ILE A 180 0.24 2.82 -7.62
N CYS A 181 0.23 4.15 -7.69
CA CYS A 181 1.31 5.00 -7.20
C CYS A 181 0.79 5.94 -6.12
N ALA A 182 1.55 6.12 -5.04
CA ALA A 182 1.16 7.07 -4.01
C ALA A 182 2.33 7.72 -3.28
N ARG A 183 2.09 8.94 -2.81
CA ARG A 183 2.88 9.61 -1.77
C ARG A 183 2.37 9.19 -0.40
N LEU A 184 3.28 8.71 0.44
CA LEU A 184 3.02 8.32 1.83
C LEU A 184 3.37 9.42 2.81
N GLY A 185 2.54 9.64 3.82
CA GLY A 185 2.78 10.59 4.89
C GLY A 185 1.95 10.32 6.14
N SER A 186 2.11 11.17 7.16
CA SER A 186 1.29 11.12 8.38
C SER A 186 -0.04 11.85 8.17
N SER A 187 -1.15 11.36 8.74
CA SER A 187 -2.39 12.15 8.82
C SER A 187 -2.42 13.11 10.01
N ASP A 188 -1.59 12.89 11.03
CA ASP A 188 -1.58 13.67 12.28
C ASP A 188 -0.72 14.93 12.16
N VAL A 189 0.33 14.87 11.34
CA VAL A 189 1.22 15.99 11.07
C VAL A 189 1.40 16.22 9.57
N PRO A 190 1.69 17.46 9.11
CA PRO A 190 1.82 17.79 7.69
C PRO A 190 3.15 17.33 7.10
N VAL A 191 3.53 16.07 7.32
CA VAL A 191 4.81 15.48 6.89
C VAL A 191 4.54 14.28 6.00
N ASP A 192 5.19 14.28 4.84
CA ASP A 192 5.28 13.14 3.95
C ASP A 192 6.63 12.45 4.12
N VAL A 193 6.64 11.13 3.99
CA VAL A 193 7.75 10.28 4.43
C VAL A 193 8.23 9.28 3.39
N GLY A 194 7.44 8.98 2.36
CA GLY A 194 7.88 8.07 1.32
C GLY A 194 6.96 7.97 0.12
N TRP A 195 7.24 7.01 -0.74
CA TRP A 195 6.50 6.72 -1.97
C TRP A 195 6.33 5.20 -2.10
N PHE A 196 5.28 4.78 -2.79
CA PHE A 196 5.21 3.42 -3.29
C PHE A 196 4.75 3.34 -4.75
N ILE A 197 5.12 2.23 -5.38
CA ILE A 197 4.50 1.72 -6.60
C ILE A 197 4.08 0.27 -6.35
N HIS A 198 2.83 -0.05 -6.63
CA HIS A 198 2.35 -1.41 -6.85
C HIS A 198 2.09 -1.58 -8.35
N HIS A 199 3.00 -2.26 -9.04
CA HIS A 199 2.82 -2.58 -10.45
C HIS A 199 2.24 -4.00 -10.58
N VAL A 200 1.02 -4.10 -11.09
CA VAL A 200 0.32 -5.37 -11.28
C VAL A 200 0.36 -5.70 -12.76
N ARG A 201 0.94 -6.84 -13.13
CA ARG A 201 0.98 -7.31 -14.52
C ARG A 201 0.43 -8.72 -14.64
N GLU A 202 -0.19 -9.01 -15.77
CA GLU A 202 -0.73 -10.32 -16.11
C GLU A 202 0.38 -11.38 -16.17
N THR A 203 0.01 -12.60 -15.81
CA THR A 203 0.79 -13.83 -15.98
C THR A 203 -0.13 -14.89 -16.58
N PRO A 204 0.39 -16.01 -17.13
CA PRO A 204 -0.46 -17.06 -17.67
C PRO A 204 -1.50 -17.63 -16.69
N ASN A 205 -1.31 -17.46 -15.37
CA ASN A 205 -2.16 -18.01 -14.32
C ASN A 205 -2.97 -16.95 -13.55
N GLY A 206 -2.93 -15.68 -13.95
CA GLY A 206 -3.54 -14.57 -13.20
C GLY A 206 -2.68 -13.32 -13.32
N ALA A 207 -2.20 -12.80 -12.19
CA ALA A 207 -1.31 -11.65 -12.16
C ALA A 207 -0.19 -11.82 -11.13
N GLU A 208 0.84 -11.00 -11.25
CA GLU A 208 1.80 -10.75 -10.17
C GLU A 208 1.80 -9.25 -9.84
N MET A 209 1.96 -8.92 -8.56
CA MET A 209 2.18 -7.56 -8.09
C MET A 209 3.62 -7.39 -7.67
N ARG A 210 4.27 -6.35 -8.19
CA ARG A 210 5.62 -5.94 -7.83
C ARG A 210 5.53 -4.63 -7.06
N SER A 211 5.71 -4.74 -5.74
CA SER A 211 5.61 -3.63 -4.80
C SER A 211 6.98 -3.04 -4.53
N ARG A 212 7.09 -1.72 -4.59
CA ARG A 212 8.29 -0.94 -4.27
C ARG A 212 7.95 0.17 -3.32
N PHE A 213 8.73 0.33 -2.24
CA PHE A 213 8.58 1.41 -1.29
C PHE A 213 9.90 2.15 -1.12
N TRP A 214 9.86 3.48 -1.12
CA TRP A 214 11.00 4.33 -0.81
C TRP A 214 10.64 5.27 0.33
N MET A 215 11.26 5.07 1.49
CA MET A 215 10.83 5.67 2.75
C MET A 215 11.99 6.39 3.45
N GLY A 216 11.69 7.46 4.18
CA GLY A 216 12.68 8.21 4.94
C GLY A 216 13.64 9.02 4.08
N GLY A 217 14.79 9.39 4.65
CA GLY A 217 15.87 10.09 3.95
C GLY A 217 15.41 11.33 3.19
N ARG A 218 15.80 11.43 1.92
CA ARG A 218 15.42 12.51 1.00
C ARG A 218 13.92 12.57 0.70
N HIS A 219 13.19 11.48 0.92
CA HIS A 219 11.75 11.41 0.72
C HIS A 219 10.96 12.02 1.89
N ILE A 220 11.61 12.59 2.90
CA ILE A 220 10.92 13.38 3.94
C ILE A 220 10.69 14.82 3.43
N ALA A 221 9.43 15.27 3.45
CA ALA A 221 9.03 16.62 3.08
C ALA A 221 7.88 17.15 3.97
N VAL A 222 7.90 18.45 4.28
CA VAL A 222 6.77 19.13 4.93
C VAL A 222 5.81 19.62 3.85
N ARG A 223 4.53 19.28 3.99
CA ARG A 223 3.49 19.69 3.04
C ARG A 223 3.38 21.21 2.99
N ARG A 224 3.23 21.75 1.77
CA ARG A 224 3.05 23.20 1.50
C ARG A 224 4.23 24.09 1.93
N VAL A 225 5.41 23.52 2.16
CA VAL A 225 6.63 24.28 2.46
C VAL A 225 7.73 23.96 1.42
N PRO A 226 8.39 24.97 0.81
CA PRO A 226 9.46 24.75 -0.16
C PRO A 226 10.66 23.95 0.42
N GLY A 227 11.33 23.17 -0.45
CA GLY A 227 12.28 22.11 -0.09
C GLY A 227 13.56 22.49 0.67
N VAL A 228 13.80 23.77 0.97
CA VAL A 228 14.93 24.19 1.82
C VAL A 228 14.62 24.05 3.31
N ALA A 229 13.37 24.29 3.72
CA ALA A 229 12.95 24.15 5.13
C ALA A 229 12.68 22.68 5.50
N SER A 230 12.32 21.83 4.53
CA SER A 230 12.14 20.41 4.77
C SER A 230 13.43 19.71 5.23
N ARG A 231 14.60 20.14 4.74
CA ARG A 231 15.91 19.59 5.17
C ARG A 231 16.13 19.75 6.67
N ALA A 232 15.72 20.88 7.25
CA ALA A 232 15.92 21.17 8.66
C ALA A 232 15.10 20.25 9.58
N VAL A 233 13.95 19.76 9.13
CA VAL A 233 13.07 18.88 9.93
C VAL A 233 13.35 17.39 9.74
N ARG A 234 14.12 16.99 8.72
CA ARG A 234 14.37 15.57 8.40
C ARG A 234 14.91 14.77 9.59
N PRO A 235 15.90 15.26 10.38
CA PRO A 235 16.41 14.49 11.51
C PRO A 235 15.36 14.22 12.59
N ILE A 236 14.42 15.16 12.79
CA ILE A 236 13.34 15.02 13.78
C ILE A 236 12.28 14.06 13.24
N ALA A 237 11.87 14.23 11.99
CA ALA A 237 10.90 13.35 11.33
C ALA A 237 11.42 11.92 11.17
N ALA A 238 12.72 11.73 10.92
CA ALA A 238 13.34 10.41 10.83
C ALA A 238 13.22 9.62 12.14
N ARG A 239 13.29 10.27 13.30
CA ARG A 239 13.07 9.61 14.60
C ARG A 239 11.66 9.05 14.76
N VAL A 240 10.67 9.66 14.09
CA VAL A 240 9.27 9.19 14.09
C VAL A 240 9.09 7.95 13.21
N LEU A 241 9.94 7.77 12.19
CA LEU A 241 9.93 6.59 11.31
C LEU A 241 10.55 5.34 11.94
N GLY A 242 11.08 5.46 13.17
CA GLY A 242 11.73 4.36 13.88
C GLY A 242 13.08 3.99 13.28
N ASP A 243 13.57 2.81 13.67
CA ASP A 243 14.80 2.24 13.12
C ASP A 243 14.57 1.78 11.66
N PRO A 244 15.31 2.32 10.66
CA PRO A 244 15.08 2.02 9.25
C PRO A 244 15.11 0.53 8.90
N ALA A 245 16.00 -0.25 9.52
CA ALA A 245 16.13 -1.67 9.21
C ALA A 245 14.92 -2.47 9.69
N SER A 246 14.47 -2.24 10.92
CA SER A 246 13.26 -2.87 11.47
C SER A 246 12.00 -2.40 10.78
N SER A 247 11.89 -1.11 10.46
CA SER A 247 10.75 -0.54 9.71
C SER A 247 10.65 -1.14 8.31
N ALA A 248 11.77 -1.27 7.59
CA ALA A 248 11.81 -1.90 6.27
C ALA A 248 11.41 -3.38 6.33
N ARG A 249 11.93 -4.12 7.31
CA ARG A 249 11.55 -5.52 7.54
C ARG A 249 10.07 -5.67 7.86
N ASN A 250 9.53 -4.83 8.74
CA ASN A 250 8.12 -4.88 9.14
C ASN A 250 7.20 -4.52 7.96
N LEU A 251 7.58 -3.53 7.14
CA LEU A 251 6.84 -3.16 5.94
C LEU A 251 6.85 -4.28 4.89
N MET A 252 7.98 -4.97 4.71
CA MET A 252 8.07 -6.15 3.85
C MET A 252 7.09 -7.26 4.28
N VAL A 253 7.06 -7.58 5.58
CA VAL A 253 6.14 -8.58 6.13
C VAL A 253 4.69 -8.13 5.95
N HIS A 254 4.38 -6.88 6.28
CA HIS A 254 3.02 -6.34 6.17
C HIS A 254 2.50 -6.40 4.73
N CYS A 255 3.29 -5.91 3.77
CA CYS A 255 2.94 -5.96 2.35
C CYS A 255 2.75 -7.41 1.86
N ALA A 256 3.65 -8.32 2.23
CA ALA A 256 3.51 -9.72 1.83
C ALA A 256 2.27 -10.40 2.44
N GLN A 257 1.88 -10.04 3.67
CA GLN A 257 0.69 -10.57 4.33
C GLN A 257 -0.60 -10.07 3.67
N GLU A 258 -0.74 -8.75 3.55
CA GLU A 258 -1.99 -8.15 3.06
C GLU A 258 -2.24 -8.51 1.58
N MET A 259 -1.22 -8.42 0.73
CA MET A 259 -1.38 -8.61 -0.71
C MET A 259 -1.72 -10.08 -1.02
N ASN A 260 -1.02 -11.01 -0.36
CA ASN A 260 -1.28 -12.44 -0.51
C ASN A 260 -2.65 -12.83 0.06
N HIS A 261 -3.07 -12.23 1.17
CA HIS A 261 -4.37 -12.52 1.77
C HIS A 261 -5.51 -12.06 0.88
N LEU A 262 -5.46 -10.82 0.37
CA LEU A 262 -6.48 -10.30 -0.53
C LEU A 262 -6.52 -11.07 -1.84
N ALA A 263 -5.37 -11.42 -2.43
CA ALA A 263 -5.31 -12.22 -3.65
C ALA A 263 -6.08 -13.55 -3.53
N GLY A 264 -6.17 -14.13 -2.33
CA GLY A 264 -6.88 -15.38 -2.09
C GLY A 264 -8.41 -15.32 -2.24
N PHE A 265 -9.02 -14.13 -2.23
CA PHE A 265 -10.48 -13.98 -2.38
C PHE A 265 -10.91 -12.82 -3.29
N LEU A 266 -9.96 -12.03 -3.80
CA LEU A 266 -10.24 -10.88 -4.66
C LEU A 266 -11.07 -11.21 -5.90
N PRO A 267 -10.85 -12.33 -6.63
CA PRO A 267 -11.69 -12.65 -7.80
C PRO A 267 -13.17 -12.84 -7.45
N GLU A 268 -13.47 -13.60 -6.40
CA GLU A 268 -14.85 -13.84 -5.95
C GLU A 268 -15.51 -12.59 -5.38
N LEU A 269 -14.72 -11.73 -4.70
CA LEU A 269 -15.21 -10.46 -4.21
C LEU A 269 -15.52 -9.51 -5.37
N TYR A 270 -14.64 -9.45 -6.37
CA TYR A 270 -14.83 -8.64 -7.57
C TYR A 270 -16.02 -9.12 -8.40
N GLU A 271 -16.24 -10.42 -8.54
CA GLU A 271 -17.44 -10.95 -9.20
C GLU A 271 -18.74 -10.47 -8.51
N ALA A 272 -18.74 -10.44 -7.16
CA ALA A 272 -19.91 -10.04 -6.39
C ALA A 272 -20.15 -8.51 -6.35
N PHE A 273 -19.10 -7.69 -6.39
CA PHE A 273 -19.18 -6.24 -6.11
C PHE A 273 -18.48 -5.35 -7.14
N GLY A 274 -17.88 -5.91 -8.19
CA GLY A 274 -17.11 -5.18 -9.21
C GLY A 274 -17.92 -4.17 -10.01
N SER A 275 -19.25 -4.34 -10.04
CA SER A 275 -20.19 -3.43 -10.70
C SER A 275 -20.66 -2.25 -9.84
N GLU A 276 -20.34 -2.22 -8.53
CA GLU A 276 -20.56 -1.03 -7.67
C GLU A 276 -19.68 0.15 -8.10
#